data_AF-A0A925NJP6-F1
#
_entry.id   AF-A0A925NJP6-F1
#
_cell.length_a   1.000
_cell.length_b   1.000
_cell.length_c   1.000
_cell.angle_alpha   90.00
_cell.angle_beta   90.00
_cell.angle_gamma   90.00
#
_symmetry.space_group_name_H-M   'P 1'
#
loop_
_entity.id
_entity.type
_entity.pdbx_description
1 polymer ?
#
loop_
_entity_poly.entity_id
_entity_poly.type
_entity_poly.pdbx_seq_one_letter_code
_entity_poly.pdbx_strand_id
1 'polypeptide(L)'
;MSSVRTIKVTHNPVNSNEIYLAALKPNVSFLSRTLSTLWLYLGLGLLVWFSWSEPFSGMLFDSLQGHGLPSWVVTYLLTPIVMFLRAVIAVESIGYGYHRFFQHVGFFTRKAQVFRRNQRFHWIHHMIIYPIGRLYQHGKRYHAAEKGLTLSWVLPGLMVAAIFLYWHGLSIASASFIVGFAVYAKLIVDLTHARFHFDDHPWIGKPYFQWLEEIHLLHHWDQRYNFTIVHPLMDQLFGTYLNPKTHRKELAVALEDIEITVSDLINWRYLLTEANPTEYAAFVSAAQRYPKSLRKVQHLLVILEHRIFTNPDDLEASELQKRALNLVAEVGKTSIAN
;
A
#
# COMPACT_ATOMS: atom_id res chain seq x y z
N MET A 1 2.20 -28.69 30.72
CA MET A 1 2.80 -29.10 29.44
C MET A 1 1.87 -28.65 28.32
N SER A 2 2.17 -27.54 27.61
CA SER A 2 1.34 -27.10 26.48
C SER A 2 1.60 -28.00 25.28
N SER A 3 0.60 -28.74 24.80
CA SER A 3 0.76 -29.52 23.58
C SER A 3 0.90 -28.53 22.41
N VAL A 4 2.11 -28.40 21.87
CA VAL A 4 2.33 -27.66 20.62
C VAL A 4 1.53 -28.40 19.55
N ARG A 5 0.39 -27.83 19.13
CA ARG A 5 -0.37 -28.37 18.01
C ARG A 5 0.51 -28.28 16.77
N THR A 6 1.02 -29.42 16.32
CA THR A 6 1.68 -29.55 15.03
C THR A 6 0.64 -29.32 13.94
N ILE A 7 0.60 -28.12 13.38
CA ILE A 7 -0.25 -27.82 12.22
C ILE A 7 0.42 -28.48 11.02
N LYS A 8 -0.22 -29.51 10.47
CA LYS A 8 0.27 -30.19 9.27
C LYS A 8 -0.10 -29.32 8.07
N VAL A 9 0.88 -28.61 7.52
CA VAL A 9 0.72 -27.76 6.33
C VAL A 9 0.93 -28.65 5.11
N THR A 10 -0.13 -28.89 4.33
CA THR A 10 -0.04 -29.61 3.06
C THR A 10 0.03 -28.60 1.92
N HIS A 11 1.21 -28.40 1.34
CA HIS A 11 1.38 -27.53 0.16
C HIS A 11 1.58 -28.36 -1.10
N ASN A 12 1.02 -27.87 -2.21
CA ASN A 12 1.38 -28.36 -3.54
C ASN A 12 2.80 -27.87 -3.87
N PRO A 13 3.78 -28.77 -4.08
CA PRO A 13 5.18 -28.40 -4.32
C PRO A 13 5.37 -27.53 -5.58
N VAL A 14 4.54 -27.74 -6.62
CA VAL A 14 4.62 -27.00 -7.88
C VAL A 14 4.31 -25.51 -7.67
N ASN A 15 3.24 -25.21 -6.93
CA ASN A 15 2.84 -23.82 -6.62
C ASN A 15 3.91 -23.07 -5.78
N SER A 16 4.67 -23.80 -4.95
CA SER A 16 5.65 -23.20 -4.03
C SER A 16 6.83 -22.54 -4.77
N ASN A 17 7.35 -23.20 -5.82
CA ASN A 17 8.43 -22.65 -6.63
C ASN A 17 7.96 -21.49 -7.51
N GLU A 18 6.75 -21.57 -8.07
CA GLU A 18 6.17 -20.50 -8.88
C GLU A 18 6.01 -19.21 -8.06
N ILE A 19 5.50 -19.31 -6.83
CA ILE A 19 5.33 -18.17 -5.93
C ILE A 19 6.70 -17.57 -5.53
N TYR A 20 7.72 -18.40 -5.25
CA TYR A 20 9.09 -17.94 -5.02
C TYR A 20 9.64 -17.13 -6.20
N LEU A 21 9.55 -17.69 -7.41
CA LEU A 21 10.04 -17.03 -8.63
C LEU A 21 9.24 -15.76 -8.96
N ALA A 22 7.93 -15.75 -8.73
CA ALA A 22 7.08 -14.58 -8.92
C ALA A 22 7.45 -13.42 -7.98
N ALA A 23 7.92 -13.73 -6.76
CA ALA A 23 8.41 -12.74 -5.80
C ALA A 23 9.77 -12.15 -6.16
N LEU A 24 10.55 -12.81 -7.04
CA LEU A 24 11.77 -12.24 -7.58
C LEU A 24 11.44 -11.04 -8.49
N LYS A 25 12.44 -10.17 -8.69
CA LYS A 25 12.26 -9.00 -9.57
C LYS A 25 12.00 -9.48 -11.00
N PRO A 26 10.97 -8.98 -11.68
CA PRO A 26 10.69 -9.36 -13.05
C PRO A 26 11.87 -8.98 -13.95
N ASN A 27 12.22 -9.88 -14.88
CA ASN A 27 13.25 -9.62 -15.87
C ASN A 27 12.68 -8.76 -16.99
N VAL A 28 12.79 -7.44 -16.84
CA VAL A 28 12.37 -6.46 -17.84
C VAL A 28 13.60 -5.92 -18.59
N SER A 29 13.45 -5.71 -19.89
CA SER A 29 14.53 -5.12 -20.69
C SER A 29 14.88 -3.72 -20.16
N PHE A 30 16.15 -3.34 -20.31
CA PHE A 30 16.63 -2.02 -19.89
C PHE A 30 15.79 -0.88 -20.49
N LEU A 31 15.44 -1.00 -21.78
CA LEU A 31 14.63 -0.01 -22.49
C LEU A 31 13.22 0.10 -21.91
N SER A 32 12.52 -1.04 -21.74
CA SER A 32 11.16 -1.06 -21.16
C SER A 32 11.16 -0.43 -19.77
N ARG A 33 12.11 -0.83 -18.91
CA ARG A 33 12.25 -0.25 -17.57
C ARG A 33 12.46 1.26 -17.61
N THR A 34 13.34 1.75 -18.49
CA THR A 34 13.62 3.18 -18.61
C THR A 34 12.40 3.96 -19.09
N LEU A 35 11.71 3.47 -20.12
CA LEU A 35 10.50 4.13 -20.65
C LEU A 35 9.37 4.15 -19.64
N SER A 36 9.08 3.03 -18.96
CA SER A 36 8.05 2.98 -17.91
C SER A 36 8.39 3.88 -16.72
N THR A 37 9.68 3.98 -16.36
CA THR A 37 10.13 4.88 -15.28
C THR A 37 9.97 6.35 -15.68
N LEU A 38 10.35 6.70 -16.92
CA LEU A 38 10.18 8.05 -17.44
C LEU A 38 8.69 8.43 -17.51
N TRP A 39 7.86 7.55 -18.07
CA TRP A 39 6.41 7.74 -18.14
C TRP A 39 5.79 7.96 -16.76
N LEU A 40 6.18 7.16 -15.78
CA LEU A 40 5.72 7.28 -14.40
C LEU A 40 6.06 8.65 -13.80
N TYR A 41 7.33 9.09 -13.89
CA TYR A 41 7.72 10.37 -13.29
C TYR A 41 7.14 11.57 -14.04
N LEU A 42 7.14 11.54 -15.38
CA LEU A 42 6.55 12.62 -16.19
C LEU A 42 5.03 12.68 -16.00
N GLY A 43 4.34 11.55 -16.10
CA GLY A 43 2.88 11.51 -15.94
C GLY A 43 2.44 11.92 -14.54
N LEU A 44 3.12 11.42 -13.50
CA LEU A 44 2.82 11.83 -12.12
C LEU A 44 3.11 13.31 -11.89
N GLY A 45 4.24 13.80 -12.39
CA GLY A 45 4.61 15.22 -12.31
C GLY A 45 3.60 16.12 -13.03
N LEU A 46 3.13 15.71 -14.21
CA LEU A 46 2.11 16.43 -14.99
C LEU A 46 0.74 16.44 -14.29
N LEU A 47 0.33 15.33 -13.66
CA LEU A 47 -0.92 15.27 -12.90
C LEU A 47 -0.88 16.15 -11.66
N VAL A 48 0.24 16.13 -10.92
CA VAL A 48 0.46 17.03 -9.79
C VAL A 48 0.47 18.47 -10.28
N TRP A 49 1.21 18.80 -11.34
CA TRP A 49 1.23 20.14 -11.93
C TRP A 49 -0.16 20.59 -12.40
N PHE A 50 -0.93 19.71 -13.05
CA PHE A 50 -2.30 20.00 -13.47
C PHE A 50 -3.20 20.31 -12.26
N SER A 51 -3.14 19.49 -11.20
CA SER A 51 -3.85 19.78 -9.95
C SER A 51 -3.40 21.11 -9.31
N TRP A 52 -2.15 21.52 -9.57
CA TRP A 52 -1.52 22.69 -8.98
C TRP A 52 -1.73 23.98 -9.75
N SER A 53 -1.86 23.94 -11.07
CA SER A 53 -1.81 25.13 -11.92
C SER A 53 -2.51 24.99 -13.27
N GLU A 54 -3.51 24.13 -13.42
CA GLU A 54 -4.24 24.05 -14.70
C GLU A 54 -4.90 25.41 -15.06
N PRO A 55 -4.75 25.88 -16.32
CA PRO A 55 -5.25 27.19 -16.74
C PRO A 55 -6.66 27.15 -17.35
N PHE A 56 -7.18 25.96 -17.67
CA PHE A 56 -8.39 25.79 -18.47
C PHE A 56 -9.65 26.26 -17.73
N SER A 57 -9.72 26.06 -16.40
CA SER A 57 -10.82 26.61 -15.61
C SER A 57 -10.86 28.14 -15.64
N GLY A 58 -9.70 28.80 -15.55
CA GLY A 58 -9.61 30.25 -15.68
C GLY A 58 -10.13 30.74 -17.04
N MET A 59 -9.64 30.13 -18.12
CA MET A 59 -10.10 30.44 -19.49
C MET A 59 -11.61 30.25 -19.66
N LEU A 60 -12.17 29.18 -19.09
CA LEU A 60 -13.61 28.93 -19.11
C LEU A 60 -14.37 30.00 -18.33
N PHE A 61 -13.90 30.35 -17.13
CA PHE A 61 -14.55 31.35 -16.28
C PHE A 61 -14.53 32.74 -16.91
N ASP A 62 -13.41 33.13 -17.52
CA ASP A 62 -13.29 34.39 -18.25
C ASP A 62 -14.29 34.44 -19.42
N SER A 63 -14.39 33.34 -20.17
CA SER A 63 -15.39 33.19 -21.24
C SER A 63 -16.82 33.32 -20.72
N LEU A 64 -17.16 32.63 -19.63
CA LEU A 64 -18.49 32.69 -19.03
C LEU A 64 -18.84 34.10 -18.52
N GLN A 65 -17.89 34.80 -17.92
CA GLN A 65 -18.06 36.21 -17.52
C GLN A 65 -18.27 37.11 -18.73
N GLY A 66 -17.55 36.86 -19.83
CA GLY A 66 -17.77 37.53 -21.11
C GLY A 66 -19.18 37.31 -21.70
N HIS A 67 -19.85 36.21 -21.32
CA HIS A 67 -21.24 35.91 -21.66
C HIS A 67 -22.25 36.33 -20.58
N GLY A 68 -21.84 37.16 -19.62
CA GLY A 68 -22.72 37.76 -18.62
C GLY A 68 -22.88 36.97 -17.32
N LEU A 69 -22.09 35.93 -17.07
CA LEU A 69 -22.07 35.26 -15.77
C LEU A 69 -21.52 36.22 -14.70
N PRO A 70 -22.24 36.47 -13.58
CA PRO A 70 -21.77 37.38 -12.56
C PRO A 70 -20.44 36.94 -11.94
N SER A 71 -19.54 37.89 -11.69
CA SER A 71 -18.21 37.61 -11.12
C SER A 71 -18.25 36.89 -9.78
N TRP A 72 -19.22 37.22 -8.93
CA TRP A 72 -19.39 36.58 -7.63
C TRP A 72 -19.70 35.08 -7.74
N VAL A 73 -20.41 34.65 -8.80
CA VAL A 73 -20.69 33.22 -9.05
C VAL A 73 -19.38 32.48 -9.34
N VAL A 74 -18.50 33.08 -10.14
CA VAL A 74 -17.17 32.52 -10.42
C VAL A 74 -16.35 32.45 -9.13
N THR A 75 -16.18 33.57 -8.44
CA THR A 75 -15.29 33.66 -7.27
C THR A 75 -15.72 32.82 -6.09
N TYR A 76 -17.03 32.78 -5.78
CA TYR A 76 -17.53 32.15 -4.55
C TYR A 76 -18.15 30.78 -4.74
N LEU A 77 -18.44 30.36 -5.99
CA LEU A 77 -18.99 29.02 -6.27
C LEU A 77 -18.06 28.22 -7.19
N LEU A 78 -17.83 28.68 -8.41
CA LEU A 78 -17.15 27.85 -9.42
C LEU A 78 -15.66 27.65 -9.09
N THR A 79 -14.95 28.70 -8.69
CA THR A 79 -13.54 28.59 -8.32
C THR A 79 -13.36 27.65 -7.10
N PRO A 80 -14.09 27.81 -5.97
CA PRO A 80 -14.08 26.83 -4.88
C PRO A 80 -14.31 25.38 -5.30
N ILE A 81 -15.32 25.13 -6.15
CA ILE A 81 -15.65 23.78 -6.63
C ILE A 81 -14.48 23.20 -7.43
N VAL A 82 -13.94 23.96 -8.39
CA VAL A 82 -12.80 23.50 -9.20
C VAL A 82 -11.58 23.25 -8.30
N MET A 83 -11.31 24.11 -7.33
CA MET A 83 -10.20 23.93 -6.40
C MET A 83 -10.36 22.69 -5.53
N PHE A 84 -11.58 22.37 -5.11
CA PHE A 84 -11.87 21.11 -4.41
C PHE A 84 -11.61 19.90 -5.31
N LEU A 85 -12.08 19.92 -6.57
CA LEU A 85 -11.84 18.84 -7.54
C LEU A 85 -10.34 18.67 -7.86
N ARG A 86 -9.62 19.78 -7.96
CA ARG A 86 -8.15 19.75 -8.12
C ARG A 86 -7.46 19.13 -6.91
N ALA A 87 -7.96 19.39 -5.70
CA ALA A 87 -7.45 18.73 -4.50
C ALA A 87 -7.64 17.20 -4.54
N VAL A 88 -8.75 16.71 -5.11
CA VAL A 88 -8.97 15.25 -5.33
C VAL A 88 -7.88 14.67 -6.24
N ILE A 89 -7.60 15.32 -7.38
CA ILE A 89 -6.54 14.88 -8.30
C ILE A 89 -5.17 14.90 -7.60
N ALA A 90 -4.90 15.93 -6.80
CA ALA A 90 -3.67 16.05 -6.03
C ALA A 90 -3.52 14.89 -5.03
N VAL A 91 -4.57 14.56 -4.27
CA VAL A 91 -4.56 13.46 -3.30
C VAL A 91 -4.37 12.11 -4.00
N GLU A 92 -5.08 11.83 -5.09
CA GLU A 92 -4.91 10.58 -5.83
C GLU A 92 -3.49 10.43 -6.40
N SER A 93 -2.95 11.50 -6.97
CA SER A 93 -1.61 11.49 -7.57
C SER A 93 -0.52 11.36 -6.50
N ILE A 94 -0.54 12.24 -5.50
CA ILE A 94 0.47 12.22 -4.42
C ILE A 94 0.32 10.95 -3.59
N GLY A 95 -0.90 10.53 -3.29
CA GLY A 95 -1.21 9.30 -2.56
C GLY A 95 -0.68 8.06 -3.28
N TYR A 96 -0.91 7.96 -4.60
CA TYR A 96 -0.34 6.89 -5.43
C TYR A 96 1.19 6.86 -5.35
N GLY A 97 1.85 8.01 -5.55
CA GLY A 97 3.31 8.11 -5.45
C GLY A 97 3.82 7.77 -4.05
N TYR A 98 3.15 8.25 -3.01
CA TYR A 98 3.49 7.98 -1.62
C TYR A 98 3.38 6.48 -1.30
N HIS A 99 2.27 5.87 -1.65
CA HIS A 99 2.04 4.44 -1.41
C HIS A 99 3.07 3.59 -2.16
N ARG A 100 3.28 3.86 -3.46
CA ARG A 100 4.21 3.11 -4.30
C ARG A 100 5.67 3.25 -3.89
N PHE A 101 6.13 4.45 -3.54
CA PHE A 101 7.57 4.72 -3.38
C PHE A 101 8.04 4.89 -1.93
N PHE A 102 7.15 5.21 -1.01
CA PHE A 102 7.49 5.51 0.38
C PHE A 102 6.96 4.47 1.36
N GLN A 103 5.78 3.89 1.08
CA GLN A 103 5.24 2.82 1.92
C GLN A 103 5.72 1.44 1.47
N HIS A 104 5.83 1.18 0.17
CA HIS A 104 6.46 -0.03 -0.38
C HIS A 104 7.95 0.16 -0.73
N VAL A 105 8.70 -0.94 -0.81
CA VAL A 105 10.16 -0.90 -1.02
C VAL A 105 10.46 -0.26 -2.37
N GLY A 106 10.96 0.96 -2.35
CA GLY A 106 11.33 1.72 -3.54
C GLY A 106 12.80 2.11 -3.55
N PHE A 107 13.20 2.86 -4.58
CA PHE A 107 14.52 3.47 -4.65
C PHE A 107 14.78 4.40 -3.45
N PHE A 108 13.81 5.25 -3.12
CA PHE A 108 13.92 6.24 -2.05
C PHE A 108 14.02 5.61 -0.66
N THR A 109 13.19 4.59 -0.36
CA THR A 109 13.28 3.90 0.94
C THR A 109 14.59 3.13 1.07
N ARG A 110 15.16 2.58 -0.01
CA ARG A 110 16.47 1.91 0.08
C ARG A 110 17.60 2.89 0.39
N LYS A 111 17.52 4.15 -0.06
CA LYS A 111 18.59 5.16 0.05
C LYS A 111 18.50 6.08 1.28
N ALA A 112 17.31 6.32 1.82
CA ALA A 112 17.13 7.29 2.90
C ALA A 112 16.44 6.69 4.14
N GLN A 113 17.12 6.76 5.29
CA GLN A 113 16.60 6.22 6.56
C GLN A 113 15.31 6.90 7.03
N VAL A 114 15.10 8.17 6.70
CA VAL A 114 13.88 8.89 7.09
C VAL A 114 12.62 8.27 6.47
N PHE A 115 12.68 7.84 5.21
CA PHE A 115 11.55 7.20 4.53
C PHE A 115 11.33 5.76 5.01
N ARG A 116 12.42 5.05 5.34
CA ARG A 116 12.36 3.70 5.94
C ARG A 116 11.56 3.64 7.24
N ARG A 117 11.66 4.68 8.08
CA ARG A 117 10.94 4.74 9.36
C ARG A 117 9.42 4.62 9.20
N ASN A 118 8.85 5.23 8.16
CA ASN A 118 7.41 5.21 7.91
C ASN A 118 6.96 3.90 7.27
N GLN A 119 7.80 3.35 6.39
CA GLN A 119 7.57 2.09 5.70
C GLN A 119 7.29 0.91 6.63
N ARG A 120 8.00 0.81 7.77
CA ARG A 120 7.79 -0.30 8.73
C ARG A 120 6.33 -0.45 9.18
N PHE A 121 5.58 0.65 9.29
CA PHE A 121 4.18 0.61 9.71
C PHE A 121 3.31 -0.04 8.63
N HIS A 122 3.62 0.23 7.37
CA HIS A 122 2.92 -0.39 6.24
C HIS A 122 3.20 -1.89 6.15
N TRP A 123 4.42 -2.34 6.42
CA TRP A 123 4.67 -3.79 6.48
C TRP A 123 4.05 -4.46 7.68
N ILE A 124 4.06 -3.83 8.85
CA ILE A 124 3.33 -4.38 10.00
C ILE A 124 1.84 -4.51 9.66
N HIS A 125 1.28 -3.55 8.90
CA HIS A 125 -0.07 -3.65 8.36
C HIS A 125 -0.23 -4.88 7.45
N HIS A 126 0.63 -5.07 6.44
CA HIS A 126 0.56 -6.19 5.48
C HIS A 126 0.90 -7.57 6.06
N MET A 127 1.87 -7.66 6.97
CA MET A 127 2.43 -8.94 7.43
C MET A 127 1.85 -9.42 8.77
N ILE A 128 1.36 -8.51 9.61
CA ILE A 128 1.03 -8.81 11.01
C ILE A 128 -0.42 -8.49 11.32
N ILE A 129 -0.86 -7.26 11.04
CA ILE A 129 -2.20 -6.81 11.43
C ILE A 129 -3.23 -7.36 10.45
N TYR A 130 -3.06 -7.12 9.15
CA TYR A 130 -4.01 -7.55 8.11
C TYR A 130 -3.35 -8.46 7.08
N PRO A 131 -2.71 -9.57 7.49
CA PRO A 131 -2.24 -10.53 6.51
C PRO A 131 -3.43 -11.15 5.79
N ILE A 132 -3.21 -11.47 4.52
CA ILE A 132 -4.15 -12.22 3.68
C ILE A 132 -4.67 -13.48 4.36
N GLY A 133 -5.93 -13.80 4.09
CA GLY A 133 -6.68 -14.90 4.67
C GLY A 133 -7.74 -14.39 5.66
N ARG A 134 -8.04 -15.20 6.68
CA ARG A 134 -9.08 -14.92 7.70
C ARG A 134 -8.74 -13.75 8.62
N LEU A 135 -7.51 -13.24 8.55
CA LEU A 135 -7.03 -12.10 9.31
C LEU A 135 -6.98 -10.81 8.48
N TYR A 136 -7.37 -10.84 7.20
CA TYR A 136 -7.46 -9.66 6.36
C TYR A 136 -8.51 -8.65 6.87
N GLN A 137 -9.58 -9.17 7.49
CA GLN A 137 -10.62 -8.39 8.16
C GLN A 137 -10.66 -8.70 9.67
N HIS A 138 -10.74 -7.68 10.50
CA HIS A 138 -10.84 -7.81 11.97
C HIS A 138 -12.12 -7.18 12.50
N GLY A 139 -13.19 -7.97 12.57
CA GLY A 139 -14.41 -7.61 13.29
C GLY A 139 -14.84 -6.15 13.09
N LYS A 140 -15.17 -5.47 14.19
CA LYS A 140 -15.78 -4.13 14.15
C LYS A 140 -14.80 -2.93 14.16
N ARG A 141 -13.47 -3.12 14.28
CA ARG A 141 -12.55 -1.98 14.48
C ARG A 141 -11.22 -2.10 13.72
N TYR A 142 -10.88 -1.02 13.03
CA TYR A 142 -9.57 -0.84 12.40
C TYR A 142 -8.46 -0.65 13.44
N HIS A 143 -7.46 -1.51 13.39
CA HIS A 143 -6.18 -1.38 14.06
C HIS A 143 -5.16 -0.67 13.16
N ALA A 144 -4.83 0.58 13.49
CA ALA A 144 -3.75 1.32 12.83
C ALA A 144 -2.37 0.77 13.25
N ALA A 145 -1.46 0.61 12.28
CA ALA A 145 -0.10 0.17 12.56
C ALA A 145 0.76 1.28 13.21
N GLU A 146 0.55 2.54 12.79
CA GLU A 146 1.10 3.72 13.45
C GLU A 146 0.14 4.14 14.58
N LYS A 147 0.65 4.20 15.82
CA LYS A 147 -0.14 4.65 16.99
C LYS A 147 0.09 6.14 17.24
N GLY A 148 -0.98 6.85 17.60
CA GLY A 148 -0.93 8.27 17.95
C GLY A 148 -1.17 9.18 16.76
N LEU A 149 -0.45 10.31 16.69
CA LEU A 149 -0.49 11.19 15.53
C LEU A 149 0.14 10.46 14.35
N THR A 150 -0.65 10.17 13.30
CA THR A 150 -0.22 9.46 12.09
C THR A 150 0.68 10.35 11.23
N LEU A 151 1.87 10.65 11.74
CA LEU A 151 2.80 11.62 11.17
C LEU A 151 3.25 11.22 9.76
N SER A 152 3.22 9.91 9.45
CA SER A 152 3.50 9.40 8.11
C SER A 152 2.64 10.05 7.03
N TRP A 153 1.39 10.41 7.33
CA TRP A 153 0.47 11.05 6.38
C TRP A 153 0.17 12.52 6.69
N VAL A 154 0.19 12.89 7.97
CA VAL A 154 -0.08 14.27 8.39
C VAL A 154 1.03 15.21 7.90
N LEU A 155 2.30 14.82 7.99
CA LEU A 155 3.41 15.70 7.58
C LEU A 155 3.40 15.99 6.07
N PRO A 156 3.28 14.99 5.16
CA PRO A 156 3.12 15.28 3.73
C PRO A 156 1.93 16.19 3.43
N GLY A 157 0.78 15.96 4.09
CA GLY A 157 -0.40 16.81 3.91
C GLY A 157 -0.17 18.27 4.35
N LEU A 158 0.47 18.48 5.50
CA LEU A 158 0.85 19.82 5.97
C LEU A 158 1.84 20.51 5.03
N MET A 159 2.82 19.78 4.49
CA MET A 159 3.76 20.32 3.51
C MET A 159 3.04 20.75 2.23
N VAL A 160 2.14 19.92 1.70
CA VAL A 160 1.32 20.27 0.53
C VAL A 160 0.50 21.53 0.79
N ALA A 161 -0.22 21.60 1.92
CA ALA A 161 -1.01 22.77 2.28
C ALA A 161 -0.15 24.03 2.43
N ALA A 162 1.00 23.95 3.09
CA ALA A 162 1.91 25.08 3.28
C ALA A 162 2.49 25.59 1.95
N ILE A 163 2.97 24.69 1.08
CA ILE A 163 3.48 25.05 -0.24
C ILE A 163 2.36 25.63 -1.12
N PHE A 164 1.14 25.09 -1.00
CA PHE A 164 -0.01 25.60 -1.73
C PHE A 164 -0.35 27.04 -1.33
N LEU A 165 -0.43 27.31 -0.03
CA LEU A 165 -0.68 28.65 0.52
C LEU A 165 0.43 29.63 0.18
N TYR A 166 1.69 29.19 0.25
CA TYR A 166 2.83 30.02 -0.12
C TYR A 166 2.74 30.47 -1.58
N TRP A 167 2.36 29.56 -2.49
CA TRP A 167 2.30 29.86 -3.92
C TRP A 167 1.05 30.68 -4.31
N HIS A 168 -0.12 30.33 -3.77
CA HIS A 168 -1.41 30.88 -4.21
C HIS A 168 -1.98 31.96 -3.28
N GLY A 169 -1.32 32.22 -2.15
CA GLY A 169 -1.81 33.12 -1.11
C GLY A 169 -3.05 32.58 -0.38
N LEU A 170 -3.50 33.37 0.60
CA LEU A 170 -4.72 33.06 1.36
C LEU A 170 -5.95 33.61 0.62
N SER A 171 -6.80 32.72 0.13
CA SER A 171 -8.05 33.04 -0.57
C SER A 171 -9.11 31.96 -0.33
N ILE A 172 -10.37 32.21 -0.71
CA ILE A 172 -11.41 31.18 -0.65
C ILE A 172 -11.08 29.97 -1.53
N ALA A 173 -10.40 30.20 -2.66
CA ALA A 173 -9.92 29.17 -3.58
C ALA A 173 -8.89 28.26 -2.88
N SER A 174 -7.87 28.86 -2.26
CA SER A 174 -6.84 28.13 -1.49
C SER A 174 -7.45 27.40 -0.29
N ALA A 175 -8.38 28.02 0.43
CA ALA A 175 -9.10 27.38 1.53
C ALA A 175 -9.90 26.16 1.04
N SER A 176 -10.59 26.28 -0.10
CA SER A 176 -11.38 25.19 -0.69
C SER A 176 -10.49 24.02 -1.14
N PHE A 177 -9.32 24.31 -1.71
CA PHE A 177 -8.33 23.27 -2.03
C PHE A 177 -7.86 22.52 -0.78
N ILE A 178 -7.48 23.24 0.29
CA ILE A 178 -6.97 22.62 1.53
C ILE A 178 -8.05 21.81 2.22
N VAL A 179 -9.28 22.34 2.29
CA VAL A 179 -10.43 21.61 2.83
C VAL A 179 -10.72 20.37 1.98
N GLY A 180 -10.74 20.50 0.66
CA GLY A 180 -10.93 19.35 -0.24
C GLY A 180 -9.85 18.29 -0.10
N PHE A 181 -8.59 18.72 0.02
CA PHE A 181 -7.45 17.83 0.24
C PHE A 181 -7.62 17.05 1.54
N ALA A 182 -7.88 17.74 2.65
CA ALA A 182 -8.04 17.13 3.97
C ALA A 182 -9.26 16.20 4.04
N VAL A 183 -10.42 16.67 3.54
CA VAL A 183 -11.68 15.90 3.52
C VAL A 183 -11.53 14.66 2.67
N TYR A 184 -11.01 14.78 1.45
CA TYR A 184 -10.88 13.64 0.56
C TYR A 184 -9.85 12.62 1.09
N ALA A 185 -8.67 13.08 1.53
CA ALA A 185 -7.67 12.19 2.10
C ALA A 185 -8.18 11.45 3.35
N LYS A 186 -8.88 12.14 4.27
CA LYS A 186 -9.24 11.54 5.56
C LYS A 186 -10.61 10.86 5.57
N LEU A 187 -11.62 11.45 4.95
CA LEU A 187 -12.99 10.93 5.00
C LEU A 187 -13.32 10.01 3.84
N ILE A 188 -12.56 10.08 2.73
CA ILE A 188 -12.76 9.21 1.58
C ILE A 188 -11.66 8.16 1.51
N VAL A 189 -10.40 8.53 1.33
CA VAL A 189 -9.29 7.57 1.15
C VAL A 189 -9.06 6.75 2.42
N ASP A 190 -8.75 7.38 3.55
CA ASP A 190 -8.44 6.66 4.80
C ASP A 190 -9.64 5.84 5.30
N LEU A 191 -10.86 6.37 5.23
CA LEU A 191 -12.06 5.65 5.62
C LEU A 191 -12.35 4.44 4.71
N THR A 192 -12.10 4.57 3.39
CA THR A 192 -12.26 3.45 2.45
C THR A 192 -11.23 2.38 2.71
N HIS A 193 -9.96 2.75 2.87
CA HIS A 193 -8.89 1.82 3.20
C HIS A 193 -9.18 1.07 4.50
N ALA A 194 -9.60 1.81 5.53
CA ALA A 194 -9.97 1.20 6.80
C ALA A 194 -11.10 0.18 6.60
N ARG A 195 -12.14 0.54 5.85
CA ARG A 195 -13.32 -0.31 5.58
C ARG A 195 -13.00 -1.61 4.87
N PHE A 196 -11.97 -1.68 4.05
CA PHE A 196 -11.54 -2.96 3.47
C PHE A 196 -11.20 -4.02 4.54
N HIS A 197 -10.88 -3.57 5.75
CA HIS A 197 -10.37 -4.41 6.83
C HIS A 197 -11.34 -4.63 8.01
N PHE A 198 -12.62 -4.26 7.89
CA PHE A 198 -13.65 -4.62 8.87
C PHE A 198 -14.93 -5.13 8.22
N ASP A 199 -15.61 -6.05 8.90
CA ASP A 199 -16.70 -6.88 8.36
C ASP A 199 -18.10 -6.39 8.78
N ASP A 200 -18.20 -5.22 9.41
CA ASP A 200 -19.44 -4.62 9.88
C ASP A 200 -19.50 -3.12 9.55
N HIS A 201 -19.88 -2.77 8.32
CA HIS A 201 -20.10 -1.38 7.90
C HIS A 201 -21.13 -1.24 6.75
N PRO A 202 -21.70 -0.04 6.53
CA PRO A 202 -22.79 0.16 5.55
C PRO A 202 -22.44 -0.04 4.07
N TRP A 203 -21.16 -0.27 3.73
CA TRP A 203 -20.72 -0.43 2.34
C TRP A 203 -20.54 -1.90 1.93
N ILE A 204 -20.69 -2.82 2.88
CA ILE A 204 -20.66 -4.26 2.61
C ILE A 204 -21.77 -4.61 1.62
N GLY A 205 -21.44 -5.45 0.64
CA GLY A 205 -22.38 -5.84 -0.40
C GLY A 205 -22.59 -4.79 -1.50
N LYS A 206 -22.02 -3.59 -1.40
CA LYS A 206 -22.11 -2.60 -2.48
C LYS A 206 -21.16 -2.99 -3.62
N PRO A 207 -21.64 -3.12 -4.88
CA PRO A 207 -20.83 -3.65 -5.98
C PRO A 207 -19.52 -2.89 -6.22
N TYR A 208 -19.56 -1.56 -6.12
CA TYR A 208 -18.37 -0.74 -6.30
C TYR A 208 -17.35 -0.92 -5.18
N PHE A 209 -17.81 -1.00 -3.93
CA PHE A 209 -16.93 -1.23 -2.78
C PHE A 209 -16.32 -2.62 -2.82
N GLN A 210 -17.10 -3.66 -3.14
CA GLN A 210 -16.58 -5.02 -3.33
C GLN A 210 -15.52 -5.08 -4.43
N TRP A 211 -15.73 -4.39 -5.54
CA TRP A 211 -14.74 -4.32 -6.61
C TRP A 211 -13.44 -3.61 -6.15
N LEU A 212 -13.53 -2.52 -5.39
CA LEU A 212 -12.36 -1.87 -4.80
C LEU A 212 -11.67 -2.76 -3.76
N GLU A 213 -12.43 -3.49 -2.96
CA GLU A 213 -11.90 -4.46 -1.99
C GLU A 213 -11.15 -5.60 -2.68
N GLU A 214 -11.67 -6.14 -3.79
CA GLU A 214 -10.95 -7.12 -4.61
C GLU A 214 -9.63 -6.55 -5.16
N ILE A 215 -9.62 -5.28 -5.61
CA ILE A 215 -8.40 -4.60 -6.05
C ILE A 215 -7.39 -4.50 -4.91
N HIS A 216 -7.83 -4.10 -3.71
CA HIS A 216 -6.98 -3.99 -2.52
C HIS A 216 -6.49 -5.36 -2.02
N LEU A 217 -7.31 -6.39 -2.12
CA LEU A 217 -6.90 -7.75 -1.77
C LEU A 217 -5.80 -8.26 -2.72
N LEU A 218 -5.89 -7.94 -4.02
CA LEU A 218 -4.81 -8.20 -4.98
C LEU A 218 -3.54 -7.39 -4.68
N HIS A 219 -3.67 -6.17 -4.15
CA HIS A 219 -2.52 -5.41 -3.65
C HIS A 219 -1.83 -6.12 -2.49
N HIS A 220 -2.61 -6.66 -1.55
CA HIS A 220 -2.06 -7.50 -0.48
C HIS A 220 -1.45 -8.80 -1.03
N TRP A 221 -1.93 -9.33 -2.17
CA TRP A 221 -1.39 -10.54 -2.82
C TRP A 221 -0.04 -10.27 -3.47
N ASP A 222 0.07 -9.17 -4.22
CA ASP A 222 1.31 -8.68 -4.81
C ASP A 222 1.41 -7.16 -4.67
N GLN A 223 2.13 -6.74 -3.63
CA GLN A 223 2.32 -5.33 -3.24
C GLN A 223 3.05 -4.46 -4.27
N ARG A 224 3.43 -5.00 -5.43
CA ARG A 224 3.98 -4.24 -6.55
C ARG A 224 2.89 -3.60 -7.42
N TYR A 225 1.62 -3.91 -7.15
CA TYR A 225 0.46 -3.51 -7.94
C TYR A 225 -0.64 -2.90 -7.07
N ASN A 226 -1.64 -2.27 -7.70
CA ASN A 226 -2.86 -1.75 -7.09
C ASN A 226 -2.61 -0.79 -5.90
N PHE A 227 -1.83 0.26 -6.11
CA PHE A 227 -1.50 1.24 -5.07
C PHE A 227 -2.64 2.23 -4.77
N THR A 228 -3.66 2.31 -5.61
CA THR A 228 -4.81 3.17 -5.36
C THR A 228 -5.78 2.54 -4.37
N ILE A 229 -6.51 3.39 -3.64
CA ILE A 229 -7.50 2.94 -2.64
C ILE A 229 -8.92 3.13 -3.16
N VAL A 230 -9.20 4.27 -3.79
CA VAL A 230 -10.58 4.66 -4.13
C VAL A 230 -10.85 4.68 -5.63
N HIS A 231 -9.82 4.74 -6.47
CA HIS A 231 -9.99 4.71 -7.92
C HIS A 231 -8.74 4.17 -8.66
N PRO A 232 -8.84 3.11 -9.49
CA PRO A 232 -7.67 2.46 -10.10
C PRO A 232 -7.06 3.20 -11.30
N LEU A 233 -7.43 4.45 -11.54
CA LEU A 233 -6.96 5.20 -12.71
C LEU A 233 -5.44 5.33 -12.70
N MET A 234 -4.85 5.66 -11.55
CA MET A 234 -3.39 5.78 -11.46
C MET A 234 -2.71 4.44 -11.71
N ASP A 235 -3.26 3.34 -11.18
CA ASP A 235 -2.73 2.01 -11.46
C ASP A 235 -2.83 1.64 -12.94
N GLN A 236 -3.93 2.01 -13.61
CA GLN A 236 -4.11 1.78 -15.04
C GLN A 236 -3.14 2.61 -15.88
N LEU A 237 -3.00 3.91 -15.56
CA LEU A 237 -2.10 4.82 -16.27
C LEU A 237 -0.63 4.42 -16.14
N PHE A 238 -0.23 3.88 -14.98
CA PHE A 238 1.16 3.58 -14.67
C PHE A 238 1.50 2.09 -14.72
N GLY A 239 0.60 1.27 -15.28
CA GLY A 239 0.84 -0.14 -15.54
C GLY A 239 0.98 -0.99 -14.28
N THR A 240 0.34 -0.59 -13.19
CA THR A 240 0.32 -1.31 -11.90
C THR A 240 -1.05 -1.88 -11.57
N TYR A 241 -2.00 -1.88 -12.51
CA TYR A 241 -3.34 -2.41 -12.28
C TYR A 241 -3.42 -3.93 -12.49
N LEU A 242 -3.77 -4.66 -11.43
CA LEU A 242 -4.24 -6.05 -11.52
C LEU A 242 -5.76 -6.06 -11.53
N ASN A 243 -6.32 -6.55 -12.63
CA ASN A 243 -7.77 -6.65 -12.80
C ASN A 243 -8.33 -7.86 -12.00
N PRO A 244 -9.31 -7.65 -11.09
CA PRO A 244 -9.97 -8.74 -10.38
C PRO A 244 -10.55 -9.83 -11.27
N LYS A 245 -11.03 -9.47 -12.48
CA LYS A 245 -11.64 -10.44 -13.41
C LYS A 245 -10.64 -11.46 -13.94
N THR A 246 -9.39 -11.06 -14.16
CA THR A 246 -8.34 -11.96 -14.71
C THR A 246 -7.52 -12.64 -13.62
N HIS A 247 -7.65 -12.19 -12.36
CA HIS A 247 -6.90 -12.72 -11.21
C HIS A 247 -7.82 -13.37 -10.16
N ARG A 248 -8.84 -14.10 -10.64
CA ARG A 248 -9.82 -14.76 -9.76
C ARG A 248 -9.20 -15.89 -8.94
N LYS A 249 -8.15 -16.53 -9.44
CA LYS A 249 -7.43 -17.58 -8.71
C LYS A 249 -6.69 -16.99 -7.52
N GLU A 250 -5.95 -15.90 -7.74
CA GLU A 250 -5.21 -15.17 -6.71
C GLU A 250 -6.15 -14.63 -5.64
N LEU A 251 -7.32 -14.10 -6.03
CA LEU A 251 -8.36 -13.68 -5.10
C LEU A 251 -8.89 -14.83 -4.24
N ALA A 252 -9.14 -16.00 -4.85
CA ALA A 252 -9.60 -17.17 -4.11
C ALA A 252 -8.55 -17.62 -3.08
N VAL A 253 -7.28 -17.70 -3.49
CA VAL A 253 -6.18 -18.03 -2.58
C VAL A 253 -6.00 -16.95 -1.50
N ALA A 254 -6.19 -15.67 -1.85
CA ALA A 254 -6.04 -14.58 -0.90
C ALA A 254 -7.11 -14.56 0.21
N LEU A 255 -8.27 -15.19 -0.01
CA LEU A 255 -9.27 -15.35 1.04
C LEU A 255 -9.00 -16.57 1.92
N GLU A 256 -8.12 -17.48 1.48
CA GLU A 256 -7.77 -18.69 2.18
C GLU A 256 -6.54 -18.47 3.10
N ASP A 257 -6.66 -18.92 4.36
CA ASP A 257 -5.61 -18.81 5.40
C ASP A 257 -4.42 -19.77 5.18
N ILE A 258 -4.30 -20.34 3.98
CA ILE A 258 -3.58 -21.58 3.73
C ILE A 258 -2.26 -21.32 3.01
N GLU A 259 -2.17 -20.37 2.08
CA GLU A 259 -0.98 -20.17 1.24
C GLU A 259 -0.23 -18.86 1.54
N ILE A 260 1.06 -18.85 1.18
CA ILE A 260 1.87 -17.63 1.13
C ILE A 260 1.59 -16.89 -0.16
N THR A 261 1.59 -15.57 -0.09
CA THR A 261 1.44 -14.72 -1.27
C THR A 261 2.79 -14.23 -1.80
N VAL A 262 2.76 -13.63 -2.98
CA VAL A 262 3.94 -12.95 -3.55
C VAL A 262 4.38 -11.82 -2.62
N SER A 263 3.43 -11.06 -2.09
CA SER A 263 3.67 -9.98 -1.13
C SER A 263 4.33 -10.47 0.15
N ASP A 264 3.86 -11.60 0.72
CA ASP A 264 4.45 -12.25 1.89
C ASP A 264 5.95 -12.49 1.64
N LEU A 265 6.31 -13.16 0.53
CA LEU A 265 7.71 -13.43 0.20
C LEU A 265 8.55 -12.16 0.01
N ILE A 266 8.03 -11.15 -0.70
CA ILE A 266 8.75 -9.88 -0.90
C ILE A 266 9.03 -9.22 0.45
N ASN A 267 8.03 -9.18 1.33
CA ASN A 267 8.10 -8.59 2.65
C ASN A 267 9.07 -9.35 3.57
N TRP A 268 8.98 -10.68 3.60
CA TRP A 268 9.87 -11.52 4.39
C TRP A 268 11.31 -11.45 3.92
N ARG A 269 11.53 -11.53 2.61
CA ARG A 269 12.86 -11.36 2.01
C ARG A 269 13.46 -10.03 2.42
N TYR A 270 12.69 -8.94 2.34
CA TYR A 270 13.15 -7.64 2.83
C TYR A 270 13.54 -7.70 4.30
N LEU A 271 12.63 -8.18 5.17
CA LEU A 271 12.86 -8.23 6.61
C LEU A 271 14.15 -8.98 6.96
N LEU A 272 14.40 -10.10 6.27
CA LEU A 272 15.53 -10.97 6.56
C LEU A 272 16.85 -10.50 5.93
N THR A 273 16.81 -9.69 4.86
CA THR A 273 18.03 -9.32 4.10
C THR A 273 18.39 -7.84 4.14
N GLU A 274 17.41 -6.96 4.25
CA GLU A 274 17.57 -5.51 4.07
C GLU A 274 17.16 -4.67 5.28
N ALA A 275 16.36 -5.22 6.20
CA ALA A 275 15.91 -4.49 7.38
C ALA A 275 17.07 -4.18 8.33
N ASN A 276 17.08 -2.96 8.85
CA ASN A 276 18.02 -2.57 9.90
C ASN A 276 17.58 -3.13 11.27
N PRO A 277 18.46 -3.10 12.29
CA PRO A 277 18.15 -3.67 13.60
C PRO A 277 16.88 -3.10 14.27
N THR A 278 16.58 -1.81 14.06
CA THR A 278 15.38 -1.18 14.64
C THR A 278 14.10 -1.65 13.96
N GLU A 279 14.12 -1.81 12.64
CA GLU A 279 12.98 -2.35 11.87
C GLU A 279 12.72 -3.80 12.26
N TYR A 280 13.78 -4.60 12.31
CA TYR A 280 13.71 -6.00 12.70
C TYR A 280 13.17 -6.17 14.13
N ALA A 281 13.68 -5.40 15.10
CA ALA A 281 13.17 -5.43 16.47
C ALA A 281 11.70 -4.98 16.58
N ALA A 282 11.29 -3.95 15.81
CA ALA A 282 9.90 -3.52 15.76
C ALA A 282 8.98 -4.61 15.20
N PHE A 283 9.44 -5.33 14.17
CA PHE A 283 8.73 -6.48 13.63
C PHE A 283 8.60 -7.59 14.66
N VAL A 284 9.69 -8.02 15.28
CA VAL A 284 9.69 -9.08 16.32
C VAL A 284 8.72 -8.71 17.45
N SER A 285 8.80 -7.49 17.98
CA SER A 285 7.89 -7.00 19.02
C SER A 285 6.42 -6.96 18.59
N ALA A 286 6.15 -6.67 17.32
CA ALA A 286 4.79 -6.74 16.78
C ALA A 286 4.33 -8.20 16.61
N ALA A 287 5.15 -9.08 16.04
CA ALA A 287 4.83 -10.48 15.81
C ALA A 287 4.57 -11.25 17.13
N GLN A 288 5.31 -10.93 18.20
CA GLN A 288 5.08 -11.48 19.54
C GLN A 288 3.68 -11.17 20.09
N ARG A 289 3.09 -10.04 19.71
CA ARG A 289 1.72 -9.66 20.12
C ARG A 289 0.64 -10.30 19.27
N TYR A 290 0.99 -10.80 18.08
CA TYR A 290 0.08 -11.42 17.13
C TYR A 290 0.60 -12.80 16.70
N PRO A 291 0.72 -13.78 17.60
CA PRO A 291 1.40 -15.06 17.34
C PRO A 291 0.81 -15.87 16.18
N LYS A 292 -0.41 -15.55 15.73
CA LYS A 292 -1.00 -16.13 14.52
C LYS A 292 -0.21 -15.80 13.24
N SER A 293 0.51 -14.68 13.18
CA SER A 293 1.33 -14.29 12.01
C SER A 293 2.58 -15.16 11.85
N LEU A 294 3.01 -15.87 12.90
CA LEU A 294 4.11 -16.85 12.81
C LEU A 294 3.79 -18.04 11.90
N ARG A 295 2.51 -18.35 11.68
CA ARG A 295 2.12 -19.40 10.73
C ARG A 295 2.63 -19.09 9.31
N LYS A 296 2.62 -17.82 8.90
CA LYS A 296 3.16 -17.40 7.61
C LYS A 296 4.69 -17.58 7.54
N VAL A 297 5.42 -17.37 8.65
CA VAL A 297 6.86 -17.70 8.69
C VAL A 297 7.10 -19.19 8.53
N GLN A 298 6.26 -20.03 9.12
CA GLN A 298 6.35 -21.48 8.98
C GLN A 298 6.07 -21.92 7.55
N HIS A 299 5.05 -21.35 6.89
CA HIS A 299 4.80 -21.60 5.47
C HIS A 299 5.99 -21.16 4.61
N LEU A 300 6.68 -20.07 4.99
CA LEU A 300 7.84 -19.56 4.25
C LEU A 300 8.98 -20.57 4.32
N LEU A 301 9.22 -21.14 5.51
CA LEU A 301 10.22 -22.18 5.68
C LEU A 301 9.96 -23.38 4.78
N VAL A 302 8.71 -23.81 4.63
CA VAL A 302 8.33 -24.91 3.73
C VAL A 302 8.63 -24.57 2.27
N ILE A 303 8.30 -23.35 1.82
CA ILE A 303 8.60 -22.90 0.45
C ILE A 303 10.11 -22.86 0.20
N LEU A 304 10.88 -22.32 1.15
CA LEU A 304 12.34 -22.23 1.04
C LEU A 304 13.00 -23.61 1.06
N GLU A 305 12.53 -24.53 1.91
CA GLU A 305 13.01 -25.92 1.95
C GLU A 305 12.78 -26.63 0.62
N HIS A 306 11.57 -26.48 0.05
CA HIS A 306 11.26 -27.03 -1.27
C HIS A 306 12.12 -26.41 -2.37
N ARG A 307 12.36 -25.10 -2.32
CA ARG A 307 13.23 -24.40 -3.28
C ARG A 307 14.65 -24.92 -3.22
N ILE A 308 15.22 -25.08 -2.02
CA ILE A 308 16.56 -25.64 -1.81
C ILE A 308 16.64 -27.08 -2.29
N PHE A 309 15.63 -27.91 -1.99
CA PHE A 309 15.58 -29.30 -2.43
C PHE A 309 15.58 -29.41 -3.97
N THR A 310 14.80 -28.58 -4.65
CA THR A 310 14.68 -28.59 -6.11
C THR A 310 15.80 -27.83 -6.83
N ASN A 311 16.45 -26.88 -6.16
CA ASN A 311 17.49 -26.01 -6.70
C ASN A 311 18.59 -25.82 -5.64
N PRO A 312 19.43 -26.84 -5.38
CA PRO A 312 20.40 -26.83 -4.28
C PRO A 312 21.47 -25.73 -4.41
N ASP A 313 21.71 -25.24 -5.63
CA ASP A 313 22.66 -24.16 -5.90
C ASP A 313 22.08 -22.75 -5.62
N ASP A 314 20.81 -22.64 -5.22
CA ASP A 314 20.17 -21.38 -4.82
C ASP A 314 20.64 -20.97 -3.41
N LEU A 315 21.82 -20.35 -3.36
CA LEU A 315 22.44 -19.88 -2.11
C LEU A 315 21.59 -18.82 -1.38
N GLU A 316 20.80 -18.03 -2.12
CA GLU A 316 19.91 -17.03 -1.53
C GLU A 316 18.77 -17.69 -0.76
N ALA A 317 18.13 -18.72 -1.34
CA ALA A 317 17.09 -19.48 -0.65
C ALA A 317 17.61 -20.14 0.64
N SER A 318 18.83 -20.70 0.59
CA SER A 318 19.50 -21.31 1.74
C SER A 318 19.75 -20.31 2.88
N GLU A 319 20.27 -19.13 2.55
CA GLU A 319 20.53 -18.07 3.54
C GLU A 319 19.21 -17.51 4.12
N LEU A 320 18.19 -17.31 3.28
CA LEU A 320 16.86 -16.89 3.73
C LEU A 320 16.25 -17.91 4.70
N GLN A 321 16.38 -19.21 4.42
CA GLN A 321 15.85 -20.27 5.29
C GLN A 321 16.52 -20.22 6.67
N LYS A 322 17.84 -20.11 6.71
CA LYS A 322 18.61 -19.99 7.95
C LYS A 322 18.17 -18.78 8.78
N ARG A 323 17.99 -17.62 8.14
CA ARG A 323 17.53 -16.40 8.83
C ARG A 323 16.09 -16.51 9.31
N ALA A 324 15.20 -17.13 8.53
CA ALA A 324 13.82 -17.38 8.92
C ALA A 324 13.73 -18.33 10.14
N LEU A 325 14.57 -19.36 10.21
CA LEU A 325 14.66 -20.25 11.38
C LEU A 325 15.06 -19.49 12.65
N ASN A 326 16.06 -18.60 12.55
CA ASN A 326 16.47 -17.75 13.67
C ASN A 326 15.33 -16.83 14.12
N LEU A 327 14.61 -16.22 13.17
CA LEU A 327 13.46 -15.36 13.47
C LEU A 327 12.37 -16.13 14.23
N VAL A 328 12.02 -17.36 13.81
CA VAL A 328 11.03 -18.18 14.53
C VAL A 328 11.47 -18.40 15.99
N ALA A 329 12.75 -18.72 16.20
CA ALA A 329 13.30 -18.90 17.53
C ALA A 329 13.22 -17.59 18.36
N GLU A 330 13.48 -16.44 17.77
CA GLU A 330 13.43 -15.14 18.46
C GLU A 330 12.02 -14.69 18.83
N VAL A 331 11.06 -14.82 17.92
CA VAL A 331 9.67 -14.49 18.24
C VAL A 331 9.10 -15.46 19.27
N GLY A 332 9.53 -16.73 19.23
CA GLY A 332 9.13 -17.78 20.18
C GLY A 332 9.66 -17.61 21.61
N LYS A 333 10.66 -16.74 21.85
CA LYS A 333 11.27 -16.52 23.19
C LYS A 333 10.33 -15.84 24.20
N THR A 334 9.12 -15.44 23.81
CA THR A 334 8.14 -14.77 24.68
C THR A 334 6.85 -15.59 24.80
N SER A 335 6.83 -16.52 25.74
CA SER A 335 5.59 -17.00 26.38
C SER A 335 5.76 -17.40 27.86
N ILE A 336 6.87 -17.02 28.52
CA ILE A 336 7.17 -17.45 29.91
C ILE A 336 7.22 -16.28 30.91
N ALA A 337 7.13 -15.03 30.45
CA ALA A 337 7.10 -13.87 31.34
C ALA A 337 5.81 -13.07 31.12
N ASN A 338 4.68 -13.60 31.58
CA ASN A 338 3.50 -12.87 32.04
C ASN A 338 2.61 -13.81 32.85
#